data_AF-A0AAJ1UHC0-F1
#
_entry.id   AF-A0AAJ1UHC0-F1
#
_cell.length_a   1.000
_cell.length_b   1.000
_cell.length_c   1.000
_cell.angle_alpha   90.00
_cell.angle_beta   90.00
_cell.angle_gamma   90.00
#
_symmetry.space_group_name_H-M   'P 1'
#
loop_
_entity.id
_entity.type
_entity.pdbx_description
1 polymer ?
#
loop_
_entity_poly.entity_id
_entity_poly.type
_entity_poly.pdbx_seq_one_letter_code
_entity_poly.pdbx_strand_id
1 'polypeptide(L)' 'MILRRKIFFAIVLSLGMLLVGCSSSVSRPNAEEGTLKIVATTTMLADLAKVIGGDNVTVNGLMGP' A
#
# COMPACT_ATOMS: atom_id res chain seq x y z
N MET A 1 -36.14 31.84 -3.73
CA MET A 1 -35.70 30.98 -2.59
C MET A 1 -35.30 29.56 -3.01
N ILE A 2 -36.02 28.92 -3.96
CA ILE A 2 -35.76 27.54 -4.41
C ILE A 2 -34.38 27.34 -5.08
N LEU A 3 -33.88 28.33 -5.83
CA LEU A 3 -32.60 28.23 -6.54
C LEU A 3 -31.39 28.20 -5.60
N ARG A 4 -31.42 28.98 -4.50
CA ARG A 4 -30.36 28.96 -3.47
C ARG A 4 -30.31 27.63 -2.73
N ARG A 5 -31.47 26.99 -2.52
CA ARG A 5 -31.56 25.65 -1.87
C ARG A 5 -30.99 24.54 -2.76
N LYS A 6 -31.16 24.63 -4.08
CA LYS A 6 -30.56 23.68 -5.05
C LYS A 6 -29.04 23.78 -5.13
N ILE A 7 -28.49 24.99 -5.10
CA ILE A 7 -27.03 25.23 -5.08
C ILE A 7 -26.39 24.66 -3.81
N PHE A 8 -27.04 24.87 -2.66
CA PHE A 8 -26.57 24.29 -1.39
C PHE A 8 -26.52 22.77 -1.43
N PHE A 9 -27.54 22.13 -2.02
CA PHE A 9 -27.59 20.67 -2.17
C PHE A 9 -26.50 20.13 -3.11
N ALA A 10 -26.19 20.86 -4.20
CA ALA A 10 -25.13 20.47 -5.13
C ALA A 10 -23.73 20.56 -4.52
N ILE A 11 -23.47 21.58 -3.68
CA ILE A 11 -22.19 21.74 -2.99
C ILE A 11 -21.97 20.61 -1.98
N VAL A 12 -22.99 20.27 -1.18
CA VAL A 12 -22.92 19.15 -0.22
C VAL A 12 -22.68 17.82 -0.92
N LEU A 13 -23.34 17.57 -2.05
CA LEU A 13 -23.18 16.35 -2.83
C LEU A 13 -21.77 16.23 -3.45
N SER A 14 -21.24 17.34 -3.97
CA SER A 14 -19.87 17.38 -4.49
C SER A 14 -18.84 17.12 -3.40
N LEU A 15 -18.99 17.75 -2.22
CA LEU A 15 -18.08 17.55 -1.09
C LEU A 15 -18.07 16.10 -0.59
N GLY A 16 -19.22 15.42 -0.61
CA GLY A 16 -19.33 14.00 -0.27
C GLY A 16 -18.56 13.08 -1.22
N MET A 17 -18.54 13.37 -2.53
CA MET A 17 -17.78 12.57 -3.50
C MET A 17 -16.26 12.72 -3.33
N LEU A 18 -15.77 13.90 -2.92
CA LEU A 18 -14.34 14.09 -2.65
C LEU A 18 -13.84 13.22 -1.48
N LEU A 19 -14.68 12.98 -0.46
CA LEU A 19 -14.30 12.14 0.68
C LEU A 19 -14.22 10.65 0.32
N VAL A 20 -15.12 10.15 -0.55
CA VAL A 20 -15.10 8.74 -0.99
C VAL A 20 -13.88 8.44 -1.86
N GLY A 21 -13.44 9.39 -2.69
CA GLY A 21 -12.25 9.20 -3.54
C GLY A 21 -10.92 9.17 -2.77
N CYS A 22 -10.84 9.84 -1.63
CA CYS A 22 -9.63 9.89 -0.80
C CYS A 22 -9.37 8.58 -0.03
N SER A 23 -10.40 7.74 0.12
CA SER A 23 -10.28 6.38 0.69
C SER A 23 -9.94 5.32 -0.36
N SER A 24 -9.41 5.71 -1.52
CA SER A 24 -8.74 4.78 -2.43
C SER A 24 -7.39 4.38 -1.80
N SER A 25 -7.44 3.71 -0.65
CA SER A 25 -6.38 2.81 -0.23
C SER A 25 -6.28 1.79 -1.35
N VAL A 26 -5.35 1.99 -2.26
CA VAL A 26 -4.88 0.96 -3.17
C VAL A 26 -4.72 -0.26 -2.30
N SER A 27 -5.63 -1.23 -2.43
CA SER A 27 -5.56 -2.51 -1.77
C SER A 27 -4.37 -3.21 -2.41
N ARG A 28 -3.18 -2.83 -1.98
CA ARG A 28 -1.95 -3.54 -2.28
C ARG A 28 -2.18 -4.91 -1.66
N PRO A 29 -2.13 -5.99 -2.46
CA PRO A 29 -2.42 -7.32 -1.95
C PRO A 29 -1.43 -7.60 -0.82
N ASN A 30 -1.94 -7.59 0.42
CA ASN A 30 -1.31 -8.12 1.62
C ASN A 30 0.22 -8.12 1.59
N ALA A 31 0.82 -6.94 1.41
CA ALA A 31 2.22 -6.73 1.72
C ALA A 31 2.25 -6.66 3.24
N GLU A 32 2.41 -7.83 3.87
CA GLU A 32 2.62 -7.97 5.31
C GLU A 32 3.45 -6.79 5.80
N GLU A 33 2.82 -6.06 6.70
CA GLU A 33 3.08 -4.66 6.96
C GLU A 33 4.56 -4.44 7.31
N GLY A 34 5.27 -3.71 6.44
CA GLY A 34 6.51 -3.04 6.79
C GLY A 34 7.82 -3.65 6.27
N THR A 35 7.85 -4.87 5.71
CA THR A 35 9.11 -5.47 5.24
C THR A 35 9.20 -5.64 3.73
N LEU A 36 10.38 -5.36 3.17
CA LEU A 36 10.67 -5.55 1.75
C LEU A 36 10.87 -7.04 1.46
N LYS A 37 10.07 -7.61 0.55
CA LYS A 37 10.20 -9.01 0.13
C LYS A 37 11.27 -9.15 -0.96
N ILE A 38 12.30 -9.95 -0.71
CA ILE A 38 13.45 -10.16 -1.59
C ILE A 38 13.55 -11.65 -1.94
N VAL A 39 13.75 -11.96 -3.22
CA VAL A 39 13.98 -13.34 -3.69
C VAL A 39 15.38 -13.43 -4.28
N ALA A 40 16.19 -14.35 -3.78
CA ALA A 40 17.56 -14.55 -4.24
C ALA A 40 17.77 -15.99 -4.72
N THR A 41 18.39 -16.15 -5.90
CA THR A 41 18.65 -17.47 -6.47
C THR A 41 19.75 -18.23 -5.72
N THR A 42 20.74 -17.51 -5.17
CA THR A 42 21.90 -18.09 -4.45
C THR A 42 21.81 -17.81 -2.96
N THR A 43 22.04 -18.84 -2.14
CA THR A 43 21.95 -18.76 -0.68
C THR A 43 22.92 -17.74 -0.07
N MET A 44 24.16 -17.66 -0.58
CA MET A 44 25.14 -16.64 -0.14
C MET A 44 24.61 -15.19 -0.24
N LEU A 45 23.88 -14.86 -1.32
CA LEU A 45 23.30 -13.53 -1.48
C LEU A 45 22.05 -13.34 -0.61
N ALA A 46 21.29 -14.40 -0.37
CA ALA A 46 20.15 -14.36 0.55
C ALA A 46 20.60 -14.05 1.99
N ASP A 47 21.70 -14.66 2.45
CA ASP A 47 22.28 -14.42 3.78
C ASP A 47 22.79 -12.99 3.92
N LEU A 48 23.52 -12.49 2.92
CA LEU A 48 23.98 -11.10 2.91
C LEU A 48 22.79 -10.12 2.96
N ALA A 49 21.75 -10.36 2.14
CA ALA A 49 20.56 -9.52 2.13
C ALA A 49 19.82 -9.52 3.48
N LYS A 50 19.78 -10.67 4.17
CA LYS A 50 19.19 -10.79 5.50
C LYS A 50 19.99 -10.05 6.57
N VAL A 51 21.32 -10.15 6.54
CA VAL A 51 22.20 -9.43 7.48
C VAL A 51 22.12 -7.92 7.28
N ILE A 52 22.11 -7.46 6.02
CA ILE A 52 22.07 -6.03 5.69
C ILE A 52 20.68 -5.44 5.98
N GLY A 53 19.61 -6.14 5.62
CA GLY A 53 18.25 -5.64 5.75
C GLY A 53 17.63 -5.81 7.14
N GLY A 54 18.14 -6.75 7.95
CA GLY A 54 17.66 -7.00 9.30
C GLY A 54 16.14 -7.21 9.36
N ASP A 55 15.49 -6.57 10.32
CA ASP A 55 14.03 -6.68 10.54
C ASP A 55 13.18 -5.96 9.48
N ASN A 56 13.80 -5.22 8.55
CA ASN A 56 13.10 -4.46 7.51
C ASN A 56 12.89 -5.26 6.23
N VAL A 57 13.43 -6.49 6.14
CA VAL A 57 13.36 -7.31 4.93
C VAL A 57 12.95 -8.75 5.23
N THR A 58 12.21 -9.34 4.31
CA THR A 58 11.91 -10.77 4.30
C THR A 58 12.58 -11.38 3.06
N VAL A 59 13.56 -12.26 3.26
CA VAL A 59 14.36 -12.85 2.17
C VAL A 59 14.01 -14.33 1.96
N ASN A 60 13.65 -14.69 0.73
CA ASN A 60 13.43 -16.08 0.31
C ASN A 60 14.52 -16.53 -0.68
N GLY A 61 15.26 -17.57 -0.32
CA GLY A 61 16.17 -18.28 -1.22
C GLY A 61 15.41 -19.26 -2.12
N LEU A 62 15.68 -19.25 -3.42
CA LEU A 62 15.10 -20.25 -4.35
C LEU A 62 15.90 -21.55 -4.38
N MET A 63 17.20 -21.46 -4.11
CA MET A 63 18.00 -22.64 -3.80
C MET A 63 17.65 -23.10 -2.39
N GLY A 64 17.54 -24.43 -2.23
CA GLY A 64 17.51 -25.07 -0.91
C GLY A 64 18.76 -24.68 -0.09
N PRO A 65 18.75 -24.92 1.23
CA PRO A 65 19.68 -24.30 2.18
C PRO A 65 21.15 -24.36 1.76
#